data_AF-A0A397SKP4-F1
#
_entry.id   AF-A0A397SKP4-F1
#
_cell.length_a   1.000
_cell.length_b   1.000
_cell.length_c   1.000
_cell.angle_alpha   90.00
_cell.angle_beta   90.00
_cell.angle_gamma   90.00
#
_symmetry.space_group_name_H-M   'P 1'
#
loop_
_entity.id
_entity.type
_entity.pdbx_description
1 polymer ?
#
loop_
_entity_poly.entity_id
_entity_poly.type
_entity_poly.pdbx_seq_one_letter_code
_entity_poly.pdbx_strand_id
1 'polypeptide(L)' 'MKWISYSKFTNVQKISEGGFGVIYRATWLDSQDYFRDMNKSETIILKRFKNSQVKIYSKLL' A
#
# COMPACT_ATOMS: atom_id res chain seq x y z
N MET A 1 -1.30 14.00 6.60
CA MET A 1 -0.91 12.59 6.30
C MET A 1 -1.99 11.67 6.84
N LYS A 2 -2.51 10.75 6.02
CA LYS A 2 -3.53 9.78 6.45
C LYS A 2 -2.84 8.44 6.69
N TRP A 3 -2.95 7.92 7.92
CA TRP A 3 -2.50 6.57 8.23
C TRP A 3 -3.54 5.56 7.74
N ILE A 4 -3.07 4.49 7.10
CA ILE A 4 -3.90 3.40 6.60
C ILE A 4 -3.33 2.11 7.17
N SER A 5 -4.18 1.29 7.81
CA SER A 5 -3.76 0.00 8.33
C SER A 5 -3.28 -0.91 7.19
N TYR A 6 -2.16 -1.61 7.43
CA TYR A 6 -1.64 -2.59 6.48
C TYR A 6 -2.66 -3.69 6.14
N SER A 7 -3.59 -3.98 7.06
CA SER A 7 -4.67 -4.95 6.84
C SER A 7 -5.64 -4.59 5.71
N LYS A 8 -5.64 -3.33 5.24
CA LYS A 8 -6.46 -2.90 4.09
C LYS A 8 -5.80 -3.19 2.74
N PHE A 9 -4.57 -3.69 2.73
CA PHE A 9 -3.86 -4.05 1.52
C PHE A 9 -3.86 -5.57 1.31
N THR A 10 -4.27 -6.00 0.13
CA THR A 10 -4.27 -7.39 -0.31
C THR A 10 -3.40 -7.55 -1.56
N ASN A 11 -3.14 -8.78 -2.00
CA ASN A 11 -2.32 -9.07 -3.18
C ASN A 11 -0.95 -8.36 -3.19
N VAL A 12 -0.32 -8.25 -2.02
CA VAL A 12 0.96 -7.56 -1.86
C VAL A 12 2.08 -8.39 -2.51
N GLN A 13 2.66 -7.89 -3.58
CA GLN A 13 3.69 -8.57 -4.37
C GLN A 13 4.92 -7.68 -4.54
N LYS A 14 6.11 -8.23 -4.28
CA LYS A 14 7.38 -7.51 -4.50
C LYS A 14 7.59 -7.31 -6.00
N ILE A 15 7.86 -6.07 -6.40
CA ILE A 15 8.19 -5.69 -7.78
C ILE A 15 9.71 -5.61 -7.95
N SER A 16 10.38 -4.95 -7.00
CA SER A 16 11.80 -4.64 -7.11
C SER A 16 12.41 -4.35 -5.75
N GLU A 17 13.72 -4.52 -5.66
CA GLU A 17 14.53 -4.10 -4.52
C GLU A 17 15.81 -3.40 -5.02
N GLY A 18 16.12 -2.26 -4.42
CA GLY A 18 17.34 -1.50 -4.69
C GLY A 18 18.10 -1.18 -3.41
N GLY A 19 19.11 -0.30 -3.53
CA GLY A 19 19.92 0.14 -2.38
C GLY A 19 19.11 0.85 -1.30
N PHE A 20 18.02 1.53 -1.66
CA PHE A 20 17.25 2.37 -0.74
C PHE A 20 15.98 1.72 -0.16
N GLY A 21 15.52 0.59 -0.70
CA GLY A 21 14.23 0.04 -0.32
C GLY A 21 13.72 -1.09 -1.21
N VAL A 22 12.51 -1.54 -0.89
CA VAL A 22 11.74 -2.54 -1.63
C VAL A 22 10.43 -1.90 -2.10
N ILE A 23 10.06 -2.15 -3.34
CA ILE A 23 8.82 -1.70 -3.96
C ILE A 23 7.87 -2.89 -4.07
N TYR A 24 6.61 -2.70 -3.66
CA TYR A 24 5.55 -3.67 -3.76
C TYR A 24 4.36 -3.10 -4.55
N ARG A 25 3.68 -3.97 -5.29
CA ARG A 25 2.34 -3.74 -5.81
C ARG A 25 1.35 -4.30 -4.79
N ALA A 26 0.27 -3.60 -4.52
CA ALA A 26 -0.82 -4.12 -3.70
C ALA A 26 -2.17 -3.65 -4.22
N THR A 27 -3.22 -4.38 -3.85
CA THR A 27 -4.59 -3.93 -4.01
C THR A 27 -5.03 -3.28 -2.70
N TRP A 28 -5.48 -2.03 -2.75
CA TRP A 28 -6.06 -1.35 -1.60
C TRP A 28 -7.57 -1.51 -1.63
N LEU A 29 -8.12 -2.13 -0.58
CA LEU A 29 -9.55 -2.27 -0.39
C LEU A 29 -10.05 -1.05 0.39
N ASP A 30 -10.68 -0.11 -0.31
CA ASP A 30 -11.32 1.02 0.36
C ASP A 30 -12.64 0.55 0.96
N SER A 31 -12.69 0.45 2.28
CA SER A 31 -13.84 -0.09 3.02
C SER A 31 -14.89 0.97 3.36
N GLN A 32 -14.90 2.13 2.70
CA GLN A 32 -15.52 3.34 3.26
C GLN A 32 -16.71 3.91 2.48
N ASP A 33 -17.19 3.26 1.42
CA ASP A 33 -18.47 3.64 0.83
C ASP A 33 -19.40 2.43 0.72
N TYR A 34 -20.07 2.13 1.83
CA TYR A 34 -21.20 1.18 1.87
C TYR A 34 -22.34 1.57 0.90
N PHE A 35 -22.31 2.79 0.35
CA PHE A 35 -23.35 3.37 -0.50
C PHE A 35 -22.88 3.78 -1.91
N ARG A 36 -21.59 3.63 -2.25
CA ARG A 36 -21.07 3.90 -3.60
C ARG A 36 -20.08 2.82 -4.01
N ASP A 37 -20.50 2.02 -4.98
CA ASP A 37 -19.69 1.05 -5.73
C ASP A 37 -18.88 0.07 -4.86
N MET A 38 -19.53 -1.05 -4.52
CA MET A 38 -19.02 -2.17 -3.72
C MET A 38 -17.68 -2.80 -4.16
N ASN A 39 -17.03 -2.33 -5.22
CA ASN A 39 -15.85 -2.95 -5.80
C ASN A 39 -14.74 -1.96 -6.21
N LYS A 40 -14.60 -0.82 -5.54
CA LYS A 40 -13.46 0.07 -5.80
C LYS A 40 -12.19 -0.48 -5.14
N SER A 41 -11.56 -1.43 -5.83
CA SER A 41 -10.22 -1.88 -5.51
C SER A 41 -9.22 -1.09 -6.34
N GLU A 42 -8.28 -0.42 -5.67
CA GLU A 42 -7.24 0.36 -6.35
C GLU A 42 -5.92 -0.41 -6.34
N THR A 43 -5.26 -0.52 -7.48
CA THR A 43 -3.86 -0.99 -7.50
C THR A 43 -2.97 0.16 -7.07
N ILE A 44 -2.12 -0.07 -6.06
CA ILE A 44 -1.23 0.92 -5.48
C ILE A 44 0.21 0.41 -5.44
N ILE A 45 1.14 1.34 -5.31
CA ILE A 45 2.56 1.08 -5.07
C ILE A 45 2.92 1.41 -3.62
N LEU A 46 3.50 0.42 -2.92
CA LEU A 46 4.04 0.56 -1.58
C LEU A 46 5.57 0.59 -1.66
N LYS A 47 6.21 1.54 -0.97
CA LYS A 47 7.67 1.60 -0.84
C LYS A 47 8.07 1.42 0.62
N ARG A 48 8.93 0.43 0.89
CA ARG A 48 9.55 0.20 2.21
C ARG A 48 11.04 0.56 2.16
N PHE A 49 11.47 1.51 2.97
CA PHE A 49 12.89 1.91 3.05
C PHE A 49 13.70 0.93 3.91
N LYS A 50 14.97 0.67 3.54
CA LYS A 50 15.84 -0.31 4.25
C LYS A 50 16.28 0.15 5.65
N ASN A 51 16.48 1.46 5.84
CA ASN A 51 16.90 2.04 7.13
C ASN A 51 15.73 2.39 8.06
N SER A 52 14.53 1.89 7.75
CA SER A 52 13.36 2.10 8.58
C SER A 52 13.35 1.07 9.71
N GLN A 53 13.67 1.51 10.92
CA GLN A 53 13.22 0.84 12.16
C GLN A 53 11.74 1.18 12.46
N VAL A 54 11.09 1.99 11.61
CA VAL A 54 9.72 2.49 11.78
C VAL A 54 8.92 2.22 10.50
N LYS A 55 7.97 1.28 10.55
CA LYS A 55 7.07 0.89 9.45
C LYS A 55 6.30 2.10 8.92
N ILE A 56 6.72 2.68 7.80
CA ILE A 56 5.94 3.72 7.11
C ILE A 56 5.62 3.23 5.71
N TYR A 57 4.32 3.08 5.43
CA TYR A 57 3.77 2.77 4.10
C TYR A 57 3.17 4.07 3.55
N SER A 58 3.84 4.71 2.59
CA SER A 58 3.28 5.85 1.85
C SER A 58 2.80 5.43 0.47
N LYS A 59 1.60 5.89 0.09
CA LYS A 59 1.02 5.85 -1.26
C LYS A 59 1.81 6.84 -2.12
N LEU A 60 2.54 6.38 -3.15
CA LEU A 60 3.03 7.25 -4.21
C LEU A 60 1.84 7.56 -5.13
N LEU A 61 1.52 8.84 -5.27
CA LEU A 61 0.56 9.38 -6.25
C LEU A 61 1.15 9.29 -7.65
#